data_AF-A0A9C6TD29-F1
#
_entry.id   AF-A0A9C6TD29-F1
#
_cell.length_a   1.000
_cell.length_b   1.000
_cell.length_c   1.000
_cell.angle_alpha   90.00
_cell.angle_beta   90.00
_cell.angle_gamma   90.00
#
_symmetry.space_group_name_H-M   'P 1'
#
loop_
_entity.id
_entity.type
_entity.pdbx_description
1 polymer ?
#
loop_
_entity_poly.entity_id
_entity_poly.type
_entity_poly.pdbx_seq_one_letter_code
_entity_poly.pdbx_strand_id
1 'polypeptide(L)'
;MSQLWWFGLVFVVFHCRNAIDSSLFKQWLHNLQSEIGILADGTLALRQVLIQGVDMFGKRIGFLKFKADIYKPVPGIVFARGLAVTVLILLESDGETYAVLTEQARVPTGRIILELPAGMLDDDKGDFVGTAVREVEEETGIKFKLEDMVDLTAFLDSSTGCRFFPSPASIGIDNLNA
;
A
#
# COMPACT_ATOMS: atom_id res chain seq x y z
N MET A 1 -23.81 -0.17 -31.01
CA MET A 1 -23.75 0.81 -29.90
C MET A 1 -24.24 0.25 -28.56
N SER A 2 -25.28 -0.60 -28.52
CA SER A 2 -25.80 -1.19 -27.26
C SER A 2 -24.88 -2.19 -26.54
N GLN A 3 -24.06 -2.97 -27.26
CA GLN A 3 -23.12 -3.91 -26.65
C GLN A 3 -22.00 -3.22 -25.85
N LEU A 4 -21.51 -2.06 -26.29
CA LEU A 4 -20.47 -1.28 -25.59
C LEU A 4 -20.94 -0.79 -24.21
N TRP A 5 -22.22 -0.40 -24.10
CA TRP A 5 -22.84 -0.05 -22.82
C TRP A 5 -23.02 -1.27 -21.91
N TRP A 6 -23.34 -2.43 -22.49
CA TRP A 6 -23.42 -3.70 -21.75
C TRP A 6 -22.06 -4.17 -21.23
N PHE A 7 -21.02 -4.11 -22.05
CA PHE A 7 -19.63 -4.37 -21.61
C PHE A 7 -19.20 -3.36 -20.55
N GLY A 8 -19.49 -2.06 -20.71
CA GLY A 8 -19.21 -1.04 -19.70
C GLY A 8 -19.93 -1.30 -18.38
N LEU A 9 -21.22 -1.66 -18.40
CA LEU A 9 -22.00 -1.94 -17.19
C LEU A 9 -21.53 -3.23 -16.50
N VAL A 10 -21.30 -4.31 -17.25
CA VAL A 10 -20.78 -5.58 -16.70
C VAL A 10 -19.36 -5.39 -16.15
N PHE A 11 -18.52 -4.61 -16.83
CA PHE A 11 -17.18 -4.27 -16.37
C PHE A 11 -17.24 -3.45 -15.07
N VAL A 12 -18.10 -2.43 -15.00
CA VAL A 12 -18.30 -1.61 -13.78
C VAL A 12 -18.82 -2.46 -12.61
N VAL A 13 -19.82 -3.32 -12.83
CA VAL A 13 -20.37 -4.18 -11.77
C VAL A 13 -19.34 -5.22 -11.29
N PHE A 14 -18.57 -5.82 -12.21
CA PHE A 14 -17.54 -6.80 -11.87
C PHE A 14 -16.40 -6.19 -11.04
N HIS A 15 -15.91 -5.01 -11.40
CA HIS A 15 -14.85 -4.33 -10.67
C HIS A 15 -15.32 -3.83 -9.29
N CYS A 16 -16.57 -3.36 -9.17
CA CYS A 16 -17.15 -3.02 -7.88
C CYS A 16 -17.25 -4.22 -6.93
N ARG A 17 -17.62 -5.40 -7.46
CA ARG A 17 -17.69 -6.62 -6.64
C ARG A 17 -16.29 -7.04 -6.18
N ASN A 18 -15.32 -7.08 -7.09
CA ASN A 18 -13.92 -7.40 -6.73
C ASN A 18 -13.35 -6.40 -5.72
N ALA A 19 -13.69 -5.11 -5.83
CA ALA A 19 -13.29 -4.08 -4.88
C ALA A 19 -13.81 -4.38 -3.47
N ILE A 20 -15.10 -4.65 -3.32
CA ILE A 20 -15.70 -4.96 -2.01
C ILE A 20 -15.18 -6.28 -1.45
N ASP A 21 -14.92 -7.27 -2.32
CA ASP A 21 -14.42 -8.58 -1.93
C ASP A 21 -12.91 -8.60 -1.63
N SER A 22 -12.19 -7.52 -1.95
CA SER A 22 -10.75 -7.41 -1.74
C SER A 22 -10.34 -7.33 -0.26
N SER A 23 -9.12 -7.78 0.03
CA SER A 23 -8.46 -7.60 1.33
C SER A 23 -8.40 -6.13 1.73
N LEU A 24 -8.05 -5.24 0.78
CA LEU A 24 -7.96 -3.79 0.99
C LEU A 24 -9.26 -3.20 1.56
N PHE A 25 -10.40 -3.50 0.93
CA PHE A 25 -11.68 -2.97 1.37
C PHE A 25 -12.15 -3.58 2.69
N LYS A 26 -12.03 -4.91 2.81
CA LYS A 26 -12.43 -5.64 4.02
C LYS A 26 -11.63 -5.21 5.24
N GLN A 27 -10.33 -5.03 5.09
CA GLN A 27 -9.45 -4.56 6.15
C GLN A 27 -9.78 -3.13 6.56
N TRP A 28 -9.97 -2.24 5.59
CA TRP A 28 -10.41 -0.87 5.87
C TRP A 28 -11.72 -0.85 6.67
N LEU A 29 -12.72 -1.61 6.24
CA LEU A 29 -14.01 -1.68 6.93
C LEU A 29 -13.88 -2.25 8.34
N HIS A 30 -13.09 -3.32 8.50
CA HIS A 30 -12.78 -3.89 9.81
C HIS A 30 -12.13 -2.87 10.74
N ASN A 31 -11.17 -2.07 10.24
CA ASN A 31 -10.49 -1.04 11.03
C ASN A 31 -11.43 0.08 11.48
N LEU A 32 -12.41 0.45 10.66
CA LEU A 32 -13.43 1.41 11.08
C LEU A 32 -14.31 0.88 12.22
N GLN A 33 -14.59 -0.42 12.20
CA GLN A 33 -15.55 -1.10 13.09
C GLN A 33 -14.91 -1.75 14.32
N SER A 34 -13.58 -1.82 14.39
CA SER A 34 -12.86 -2.42 15.52
C SER A 34 -13.05 -1.61 16.80
N GLU A 35 -12.64 -2.17 17.94
CA GLU A 35 -12.77 -1.51 19.26
C GLU A 35 -12.03 -0.17 19.35
N ILE A 36 -10.96 0.00 18.56
CA ILE A 36 -10.18 1.23 18.45
C ILE A 36 -10.55 2.06 17.21
N GLY A 37 -11.55 1.61 16.44
CA GLY A 37 -11.99 2.21 15.20
C GLY A 37 -12.82 3.47 15.42
N ILE A 38 -12.88 4.32 14.39
CA ILE A 38 -13.60 5.61 14.47
C ILE A 38 -15.12 5.46 14.60
N LEU A 39 -15.68 4.27 14.35
CA LEU A 39 -17.10 3.98 14.53
C LEU A 39 -17.42 3.33 15.89
N ALA A 40 -16.40 3.03 16.71
CA ALA A 40 -16.54 2.23 17.93
C ALA A 40 -17.47 2.88 18.97
N ASP A 41 -17.39 4.19 19.12
CA ASP A 41 -18.17 4.95 20.12
C ASP A 41 -19.59 5.34 19.65
N GLY A 42 -19.94 4.98 18.41
CA GLY A 42 -21.23 5.31 17.78
C GLY A 42 -21.45 6.80 17.48
N THR A 43 -20.45 7.66 17.68
CA THR A 43 -20.56 9.10 17.41
C THR A 43 -20.47 9.43 15.92
N LEU A 44 -19.82 8.55 15.15
CA LEU A 44 -19.71 8.56 13.69
C LEU A 44 -20.41 7.33 13.12
N ALA A 45 -20.88 7.44 11.87
CA ALA A 45 -21.52 6.32 11.18
C ALA A 45 -21.17 6.34 9.69
N LEU A 46 -20.78 5.20 9.12
CA LEU A 46 -20.59 5.05 7.69
C LEU A 46 -21.96 4.95 6.99
N ARG A 47 -22.27 5.90 6.11
CA ARG A 47 -23.55 5.99 5.37
C ARG A 47 -23.48 5.33 4.01
N GLN A 48 -22.40 5.60 3.27
CA GLN A 48 -22.23 5.16 1.90
C GLN A 48 -20.74 5.01 1.58
N VAL A 49 -20.43 4.10 0.67
CA VAL A 49 -19.13 4.03 0.00
C VAL A 49 -19.36 4.15 -1.50
N LEU A 50 -18.65 5.06 -2.14
CA LEU A 50 -18.60 5.22 -3.59
C LEU A 50 -17.23 4.77 -4.11
N ILE A 51 -17.16 3.62 -4.77
CA ILE A 51 -15.95 3.17 -5.47
C ILE A 51 -15.70 4.12 -6.66
N GLN A 52 -14.50 4.71 -6.72
CA GLN A 52 -14.11 5.69 -7.73
C GLN A 52 -13.13 5.12 -8.75
N GLY A 53 -12.32 4.13 -8.37
CA GLY A 53 -11.33 3.53 -9.26
C GLY A 53 -10.77 2.23 -8.68
N VAL A 54 -10.47 1.30 -9.57
CA VAL A 54 -9.87 0.00 -9.26
C VAL A 54 -8.79 -0.25 -10.30
N ASP A 55 -7.53 -0.38 -9.85
CA ASP A 55 -6.40 -0.73 -10.71
C ASP A 55 -5.97 -2.16 -10.43
N MET A 56 -5.92 -2.98 -11.48
CA MET A 56 -5.63 -4.41 -11.40
C MET A 56 -4.17 -4.69 -11.75
N PHE A 57 -3.46 -5.40 -10.89
CA PHE A 57 -2.10 -5.92 -11.14
C PHE A 57 -2.20 -7.42 -11.39
N GLY A 58 -2.25 -7.79 -12.67
CA GLY A 58 -2.60 -9.14 -13.08
C GLY A 58 -4.02 -9.51 -12.61
N LYS A 59 -4.12 -10.46 -11.68
CA LYS A 59 -5.42 -10.92 -11.12
C LYS A 59 -5.80 -10.24 -9.80
N ARG A 60 -4.90 -9.46 -9.19
CA ARG A 60 -5.10 -8.83 -7.88
C ARG A 60 -5.43 -7.35 -8.02
N ILE A 61 -6.10 -6.79 -7.03
CA ILE A 61 -6.29 -5.33 -6.94
C ILE A 61 -5.00 -4.73 -6.39
N GLY A 62 -4.33 -3.90 -7.21
CA GLY A 62 -3.15 -3.15 -6.78
C GLY A 62 -3.52 -1.86 -6.07
N PHE A 63 -4.44 -1.09 -6.67
CA PHE A 63 -4.96 0.14 -6.08
C PHE A 63 -6.48 0.17 -6.05
N LEU A 64 -7.01 0.70 -4.96
CA LEU A 64 -8.44 0.90 -4.77
C LEU A 64 -8.70 2.34 -4.28
N LYS A 65 -9.45 3.10 -5.06
CA LYS A 65 -9.86 4.46 -4.72
C LYS A 65 -11.36 4.53 -4.47
N PHE A 66 -11.77 5.10 -3.35
CA PHE A 66 -13.17 5.29 -3.03
C PHE A 66 -13.41 6.47 -2.09
N LYS A 67 -14.68 6.89 -2.01
CA LYS A 67 -15.15 7.90 -1.07
C LYS A 67 -16.11 7.27 -0.07
N ALA A 68 -15.76 7.31 1.20
CA ALA A 68 -16.62 6.98 2.33
C ALA A 68 -17.40 8.23 2.78
N ASP A 69 -18.72 8.13 2.86
CA ASP A 69 -19.58 9.14 3.47
C ASP A 69 -19.74 8.82 4.95
N ILE A 70 -19.13 9.62 5.81
CA ILE A 70 -19.23 9.49 7.26
C ILE A 70 -20.22 10.53 7.78
N TYR A 71 -21.12 10.10 8.66
CA TYR A 71 -22.00 11.00 9.39
C TYR A 71 -21.17 11.90 10.29
N LYS A 72 -21.27 13.22 10.03
CA LYS A 72 -20.38 14.32 10.47
C LYS A 72 -19.16 14.51 9.55
N PRO A 73 -18.73 15.76 9.28
CA PRO A 73 -17.74 16.06 8.26
C PRO A 73 -16.34 15.59 8.67
N VAL A 74 -16.03 14.35 8.31
CA VAL A 74 -14.68 13.76 8.36
C VAL A 74 -14.23 13.52 6.92
N PRO A 75 -12.96 13.81 6.55
CA PRO A 75 -12.45 13.46 5.24
C PRO A 75 -12.60 11.96 4.97
N GLY A 76 -13.37 11.60 3.94
CA GLY A 76 -13.65 10.22 3.59
C GLY A 76 -13.03 9.77 2.26
N ILE A 77 -12.02 10.49 1.76
CA ILE A 77 -11.29 10.05 0.55
C ILE A 77 -10.34 8.94 0.99
N VAL A 78 -10.47 7.77 0.37
CA VAL A 78 -9.63 6.61 0.66
C VAL A 78 -8.92 6.18 -0.61
N PHE A 79 -7.60 6.07 -0.51
CA PHE A 79 -6.76 5.38 -1.46
C PHE A 79 -6.11 4.22 -0.73
N ALA A 80 -6.41 2.98 -1.14
CA ALA A 80 -5.94 1.77 -0.49
C ALA A 80 -5.03 0.99 -1.45
N ARG A 81 -3.95 0.43 -0.87
CA ARG A 81 -2.94 -0.38 -1.55
C ARG A 81 -2.41 -1.46 -0.61
N GLY A 82 -1.80 -2.50 -1.16
CA GLY A 82 -1.11 -3.52 -0.36
C GLY A 82 0.15 -2.95 0.31
N LEU A 83 0.74 -3.70 1.24
CA LEU A 83 1.95 -3.26 1.95
C LEU A 83 3.11 -2.92 1.01
N ALA A 84 4.00 -2.03 1.44
CA ALA A 84 5.20 -1.66 0.70
C ALA A 84 6.45 -1.94 1.52
N VAL A 85 7.57 -2.14 0.83
CA VAL A 85 8.89 -2.13 1.44
C VAL A 85 9.81 -1.18 0.68
N THR A 86 10.73 -0.55 1.40
CA THR A 86 11.84 0.22 0.87
C THR A 86 13.11 -0.26 1.55
N VAL A 87 14.19 -0.42 0.79
CA VAL A 87 15.46 -0.94 1.31
C VAL A 87 16.53 0.14 1.24
N LEU A 88 17.14 0.43 2.39
CA LEU A 88 18.34 1.25 2.47
C LEU A 88 19.56 0.36 2.35
N ILE A 89 20.29 0.48 1.24
CA ILE A 89 21.52 -0.26 0.99
C ILE A 89 22.69 0.69 1.22
N LEU A 90 23.55 0.33 2.17
CA LEU A 90 24.80 1.03 2.45
C LEU A 90 25.97 0.21 1.88
N LEU A 91 26.74 0.81 0.99
CA LEU A 91 27.93 0.23 0.38
C LEU A 91 29.16 0.92 0.95
N GLU A 92 30.06 0.15 1.57
CA GLU A 92 31.37 0.65 2.00
C GLU A 92 32.41 0.40 0.91
N SER A 93 33.13 1.46 0.51
CA SER A 93 34.19 1.37 -0.50
C SER A 93 35.24 2.46 -0.25
N ASP A 94 36.51 2.07 -0.24
CA ASP A 94 37.65 2.97 -0.05
C ASP A 94 37.58 3.87 1.20
N GLY A 95 36.97 3.36 2.28
CA GLY A 95 36.81 4.09 3.55
C GLY A 95 35.62 5.06 3.59
N GLU A 96 34.82 5.10 2.53
CA GLU A 96 33.61 5.93 2.42
C GLU A 96 32.34 5.05 2.38
N THR A 97 31.23 5.59 2.88
CA THR A 97 29.92 4.92 2.87
C THR A 97 28.99 5.58 1.86
N TYR A 98 28.41 4.80 0.96
CA TYR A 98 27.52 5.24 -0.10
C TYR A 98 26.12 4.65 0.08
N ALA A 99 25.08 5.42 -0.24
CA ALA A 99 23.73 4.90 -0.37
C ALA A 99 23.46 4.51 -1.83
N VAL A 100 23.00 3.27 -2.06
CA VAL A 100 22.58 2.84 -3.40
C VAL A 100 21.18 3.35 -3.69
N LEU A 101 21.02 4.02 -4.82
CA LEU A 101 19.76 4.56 -5.31
C LEU A 101 19.44 3.97 -6.69
N THR A 102 18.16 3.88 -7.03
CA THR A 102 17.67 3.52 -8.35
C THR A 102 17.16 4.77 -9.07
N GLU A 103 17.37 4.83 -10.38
CA GLU A 103 16.84 5.88 -11.23
C GLU A 103 15.47 5.46 -11.76
N GLN A 104 14.40 6.12 -11.32
CA GLN A 104 13.02 5.71 -11.62
C GLN A 104 12.23 6.84 -12.28
N ALA A 105 11.55 6.50 -13.37
CA ALA A 105 10.63 7.41 -14.04
C ALA A 105 9.29 7.48 -13.27
N ARG A 106 8.99 8.63 -12.69
CA ARG A 106 7.78 8.87 -11.90
C ARG A 106 6.81 9.73 -12.68
N VAL A 107 5.89 9.10 -13.41
CA VAL A 107 4.80 9.76 -14.16
C VAL A 107 4.05 10.81 -13.31
N PRO A 108 3.68 10.56 -12.03
CA PRO A 108 2.99 11.56 -11.22
C PRO A 108 3.77 12.87 -11.02
N THR A 109 5.09 12.83 -11.11
CA THR A 109 5.97 14.00 -10.99
C THR A 109 6.46 14.51 -12.35
N GLY A 110 6.25 13.74 -13.42
CA GLY A 110 6.77 14.02 -14.75
C GLY A 110 8.30 14.02 -14.85
N ARG A 111 8.99 13.40 -13.88
CA ARG A 111 10.45 13.43 -13.76
C ARG A 111 11.02 12.04 -13.57
N ILE A 112 12.31 11.94 -13.89
CA ILE A 112 13.16 10.83 -13.44
C ILE A 112 13.80 11.27 -12.11
N ILE A 113 13.73 10.42 -11.10
CA ILE A 113 14.14 10.73 -9.74
C ILE A 113 15.05 9.60 -9.24
N LEU A 114 16.05 9.96 -8.42
CA LEU A 114 16.83 9.00 -7.66
C LEU A 114 16.11 8.70 -6.35
N GLU A 115 15.78 7.44 -6.12
CA GLU A 115 15.10 6.99 -4.91
C GLU A 115 15.68 5.67 -4.39
N LEU A 116 15.29 5.30 -3.17
CA LEU A 116 15.66 4.01 -2.62
C LEU A 116 14.90 2.89 -3.34
N PRO A 117 15.53 1.71 -3.56
CA PRO A 117 14.83 0.56 -4.08
C PRO A 117 13.59 0.24 -3.24
N ALA A 118 12.44 0.08 -3.90
CA ALA A 118 11.16 -0.07 -3.21
C ALA A 118 10.14 -0.84 -4.04
N GLY A 119 9.35 -1.68 -3.37
CA GLY A 119 8.37 -2.54 -4.01
C GLY A 119 7.10 -2.73 -3.18
N MET A 120 6.07 -3.29 -3.80
CA MET A 120 4.87 -3.72 -3.09
C MET A 120 4.99 -5.18 -2.69
N LEU A 121 4.53 -5.50 -1.49
CA LEU A 121 4.53 -6.88 -1.03
C LEU A 121 3.39 -7.65 -1.68
N ASP A 122 3.68 -8.88 -2.09
CA ASP A 122 2.67 -9.84 -2.51
C ASP A 122 1.96 -10.39 -1.28
N ASP A 123 0.63 -10.31 -1.26
CA ASP A 123 -0.26 -10.71 -0.14
C ASP A 123 -0.10 -12.17 0.34
N ASP A 124 0.70 -13.00 -0.35
CA ASP A 124 0.54 -14.45 -0.28
C ASP A 124 1.38 -15.17 0.78
N LYS A 125 2.35 -14.53 1.47
CA LYS A 125 3.23 -15.29 2.42
C LYS A 125 3.74 -14.60 3.68
N GLY A 126 3.49 -13.32 3.92
CA GLY A 126 4.04 -12.63 5.10
C GLY A 126 5.58 -12.61 5.15
N ASP A 127 6.24 -12.95 4.05
CA ASP A 127 7.69 -12.93 3.91
C ASP A 127 8.14 -11.54 3.45
N PHE A 128 8.06 -10.59 4.39
CA PHE A 128 8.45 -9.20 4.20
C PHE A 128 9.91 -9.11 3.73
N VAL A 129 10.79 -9.85 4.41
CA VAL A 129 12.23 -9.80 4.18
C VAL A 129 12.60 -10.49 2.87
N GLY A 130 12.02 -11.65 2.55
CA GLY A 130 12.25 -12.32 1.26
C GLY A 130 11.76 -11.49 0.08
N THR A 131 10.67 -10.74 0.25
CA THR A 131 10.21 -9.80 -0.79
C THR A 131 11.16 -8.62 -0.92
N ALA A 132 11.62 -8.03 0.19
CA ALA A 132 12.60 -6.94 0.16
C ALA A 132 13.89 -7.33 -0.58
N VAL A 133 14.41 -8.54 -0.34
CA VAL A 133 15.57 -9.08 -1.06
C VAL A 133 15.28 -9.18 -2.56
N ARG A 134 14.13 -9.73 -2.94
CA ARG A 134 13.74 -9.91 -4.34
C ARG A 134 13.64 -8.58 -5.09
N GLU A 135 12.95 -7.59 -4.52
CA GLU A 135 12.80 -6.27 -5.15
C GLU A 135 14.16 -5.59 -5.37
N VAL A 136 15.06 -5.69 -4.39
CA VAL A 136 16.42 -5.16 -4.51
C VAL A 136 17.22 -5.89 -5.59
N GLU A 137 17.15 -7.22 -5.65
CA GLU A 137 17.80 -8.01 -6.69
C GLU A 137 17.29 -7.63 -8.09
N GLU A 138 15.98 -7.42 -8.24
CA GLU A 138 15.35 -7.06 -9.51
C GLU A 138 15.73 -5.63 -9.97
N GLU A 139 15.76 -4.66 -9.06
CA GLU A 139 16.04 -3.25 -9.41
C GLU A 139 17.54 -2.91 -9.48
N THR A 140 18.37 -3.56 -8.66
CA THR A 140 19.80 -3.22 -8.54
C THR A 140 20.74 -4.29 -9.08
N GLY A 141 20.28 -5.53 -9.22
CA GLY A 141 21.12 -6.69 -9.55
C GLY A 141 22.02 -7.18 -8.40
N ILE A 142 21.95 -6.55 -7.22
CA ILE A 142 22.76 -6.92 -6.06
C ILE A 142 22.07 -8.03 -5.29
N LYS A 143 22.76 -9.15 -5.09
CA LYS A 143 22.27 -10.28 -4.30
C LYS A 143 22.56 -10.10 -2.83
N PHE A 144 21.52 -10.21 -2.01
CA PHE A 144 21.63 -10.15 -0.56
C PHE A 144 21.32 -11.50 0.05
N LYS A 145 21.97 -11.80 1.16
CA LYS A 145 21.49 -12.85 2.04
C LYS A 145 20.56 -12.23 3.07
N LEU A 146 19.54 -12.98 3.43
CA LEU A 146 18.56 -12.58 4.45
C LEU A 146 19.22 -12.22 5.79
N GLU A 147 20.32 -12.91 6.13
CA GLU A 147 21.11 -12.70 7.35
C GLU A 147 21.81 -11.34 7.43
N ASP A 148 22.00 -10.68 6.29
CA ASP A 148 22.65 -9.36 6.21
C ASP A 148 21.64 -8.21 6.32
N MET A 149 20.33 -8.51 6.34
CA MET A 149 19.29 -7.49 6.41
C MET A 149 18.98 -7.10 7.85
N VAL A 150 18.84 -5.79 8.07
CA VAL A 150 18.44 -5.21 9.35
C VAL A 150 17.06 -4.57 9.21
N ASP A 151 16.11 -5.01 10.04
CA ASP A 151 14.78 -4.39 10.11
C ASP A 151 14.87 -3.02 10.81
N LEU A 152 14.73 -1.95 10.04
CA LEU A 152 14.79 -0.60 10.57
C LEU A 152 13.58 -0.25 11.46
N THR A 153 12.44 -0.93 11.28
CA THR A 153 11.25 -0.68 12.09
C THR A 153 11.39 -1.25 13.50
N ALA A 154 12.27 -2.23 13.70
CA ALA A 154 12.61 -2.76 15.02
C ALA A 154 13.34 -1.75 15.92
N PHE A 155 13.89 -0.66 15.36
CA PHE A 155 14.48 0.44 16.14
C PHE A 155 13.45 1.46 16.64
N LEU A 156 12.19 1.38 16.19
CA LEU A 156 11.13 2.25 16.70
C LEU A 156 10.78 1.88 18.15
N ASP A 157 10.29 2.86 18.91
CA ASP A 157 9.86 2.63 20.28
C ASP A 157 8.74 1.56 20.33
N SER A 158 8.83 0.63 21.28
CA SER A 158 7.90 -0.51 21.36
C SER A 158 6.44 -0.09 21.56
N SER A 159 6.18 1.09 22.12
CA SER A 159 4.82 1.66 22.24
C SER A 159 4.17 1.97 20.87
N THR A 160 4.97 2.08 19.81
CA THR A 160 4.47 2.24 18.43
C THR A 160 4.05 0.91 17.79
N GLY A 161 4.29 -0.21 18.47
CA GLY A 161 4.16 -1.55 17.88
C GLY A 161 5.20 -1.81 16.78
N CYS A 162 6.33 -1.08 16.80
CA CYS A 162 7.36 -1.08 15.76
C CYS A 162 6.80 -0.74 14.37
N ARG A 163 5.86 0.23 14.31
CA ARG A 163 5.18 0.63 13.08
C ARG A 163 5.25 2.14 12.91
N PHE A 164 5.42 2.58 11.66
CA PHE A 164 5.36 3.98 11.29
C PHE A 164 4.19 4.20 10.33
N PHE A 165 3.32 5.15 10.69
CA PHE A 165 2.23 5.57 9.80
C PHE A 165 2.68 6.81 9.02
N PRO A 166 2.89 6.71 7.70
CA PRO A 166 3.07 7.89 6.90
C PRO A 166 1.79 8.74 6.98
N SER A 167 1.94 10.06 6.83
CA SER A 167 0.77 10.95 6.79
C SER A 167 -0.25 10.43 5.77
N PRO A 168 -1.53 10.22 6.14
CA PRO A 168 -2.56 9.71 5.24
C PRO A 168 -2.82 10.59 4.01
N ALA A 169 -2.34 11.84 4.04
CA ALA A 169 -2.38 12.74 2.90
C ALA A 169 -1.43 12.35 1.77
N SER A 170 -0.48 11.44 2.02
CA SER A 170 0.64 11.16 1.12
C SER A 170 0.69 9.71 0.62
N ILE A 171 0.20 8.72 1.38
CA ILE A 171 0.27 7.29 1.03
C ILE A 171 -0.98 6.57 1.56
N GLY A 172 -1.48 5.60 0.80
CA GLY A 172 -2.69 4.83 1.12
C GLY A 172 -2.62 4.03 2.42
N ILE A 173 -3.77 3.54 2.88
CA ILE A 173 -3.87 2.74 4.12
C ILE A 173 -3.09 1.43 3.94
N ASP A 174 -1.95 1.32 4.61
CA ASP A 174 -1.22 0.07 4.76
C ASP A 174 -2.01 -0.91 5.63
N ASN A 175 -1.93 -2.20 5.30
CA ASN A 175 -2.68 -3.27 5.94
C ASN A 175 -2.35 -3.34 7.45
N LEU A 176 -3.31 -2.98 8.31
CA LEU A 176 -3.10 -2.87 9.76
C LEU A 176 -2.87 -4.21 10.50
N ASN A 177 -3.09 -5.34 9.82
CA ASN A 177 -3.20 -6.67 10.44
C ASN A 177 -2.15 -7.70 9.99
N ALA A 178 -1.02 -7.29 9.42
CA ALA A 178 0.14 -8.18 9.26
C ALA A 178 0.95 -8.29 10.55
#